data_AF-A0A7S4QQC3-F1
#
_entry.id   AF-A0A7S4QQC3-F1
#
_cell.length_a   1.000
_cell.length_b   1.000
_cell.length_c   1.000
_cell.angle_alpha   90.00
_cell.angle_beta   90.00
_cell.angle_gamma   90.00
#
_symmetry.space_group_name_H-M   'P 1'
#
loop_
_entity.id
_entity.type
_entity.pdbx_description
1 polymer ?
#
loop_
_entity_poly.entity_id
_entity_poly.type
_entity_poly.pdbx_seq_one_letter_code
_entity_poly.pdbx_strand_id
1 'polypeptide(L)'
;MVKKLPRRGPPRPRPKVAVAPEGDAPLGKAVENKIEEELRRKRELSKAAVAAILEGIARPEMQNSVKAYIPSDWSAKYKKDLGPYKQFVKQHPKQFTLIDHDPCNFTVVKAGQAPKPMTRAGKKDPSLSWQKQLFKAWMMYCKVTPKPDRDVTAFAGAIALDAAGTEGRASKKDSTKGASTGGGSPDAASRGGDAALAPPKLAKRKRAK
;
A
#
# COMPACT_ATOMS: atom_id res chain seq x y z
N MET A 1 -13.06 22.94 -13.18
CA MET A 1 -13.55 21.74 -13.89
C MET A 1 -14.13 20.75 -12.89
N VAL A 2 -15.46 20.73 -12.75
CA VAL A 2 -16.16 19.86 -11.79
C VAL A 2 -16.35 18.48 -12.43
N LYS A 3 -15.64 17.46 -11.94
CA LYS A 3 -15.80 16.07 -12.40
C LYS A 3 -17.19 15.56 -12.01
N LYS A 4 -18.09 15.53 -12.98
CA LYS A 4 -19.46 15.02 -12.88
C LYS A 4 -19.40 13.53 -12.49
N LEU A 5 -19.78 13.21 -11.26
CA LEU A 5 -19.85 11.84 -10.77
C LEU A 5 -20.94 11.06 -11.53
N PRO A 6 -20.68 9.81 -11.94
CA PRO A 6 -21.66 8.98 -12.63
C PRO A 6 -22.84 8.68 -11.70
N ARG A 7 -24.05 8.97 -12.17
CA ARG A 7 -25.31 8.69 -11.47
C ARG A 7 -25.44 7.18 -11.26
N ARG A 8 -25.59 6.75 -10.00
CA ARG A 8 -25.92 5.37 -9.64
C ARG A 8 -27.26 5.02 -10.29
N GLY A 9 -27.27 3.99 -11.12
CA GLY A 9 -28.48 3.50 -11.78
C GLY A 9 -29.50 2.95 -10.78
N PRO A 10 -30.78 2.86 -11.18
CA PRO A 10 -31.86 2.39 -10.32
C PRO A 10 -31.62 0.96 -9.81
N PRO A 11 -32.06 0.64 -8.58
CA PRO A 11 -31.92 -0.69 -8.01
C PRO A 11 -32.62 -1.72 -8.89
N ARG A 12 -31.89 -2.77 -9.29
CA ARG A 12 -32.47 -3.87 -10.06
C ARG A 12 -33.58 -4.55 -9.24
N PRO A 13 -34.71 -4.92 -9.87
CA PRO A 13 -35.77 -5.67 -9.21
C PRO A 13 -35.19 -7.00 -8.68
N ARG A 14 -35.44 -7.27 -7.39
CA ARG A 14 -35.05 -8.54 -6.77
C ARG A 14 -35.77 -9.68 -7.51
N PRO A 15 -35.06 -10.75 -7.93
CA PRO A 15 -35.72 -11.92 -8.48
C PRO A 15 -36.67 -12.49 -7.41
N LYS A 16 -37.95 -12.69 -7.78
CA LYS A 16 -38.91 -13.43 -6.97
C LYS A 16 -38.35 -14.82 -6.77
N VAL A 17 -37.94 -15.12 -5.54
CA VAL A 17 -37.53 -16.46 -5.12
C VAL A 17 -38.79 -17.32 -5.16
N ALA A 18 -38.88 -18.17 -6.19
CA ALA A 18 -39.89 -19.22 -6.24
C ALA A 18 -39.64 -20.13 -5.02
N VAL A 19 -40.64 -20.19 -4.14
CA VAL A 19 -40.70 -21.10 -3.00
C VAL A 19 -40.69 -22.52 -3.57
N ALA A 20 -39.56 -23.20 -3.42
CA ALA A 20 -39.38 -24.59 -3.82
C ALA A 20 -40.16 -25.52 -2.89
N PRO A 21 -40.69 -26.64 -3.40
CA PRO A 21 -41.56 -27.55 -2.66
C PRO A 21 -40.82 -28.25 -1.50
N GLU A 22 -41.43 -28.20 -0.31
CA GLU A 22 -41.11 -29.05 0.84
C GLU A 22 -41.35 -30.51 0.47
N GLY A 23 -40.27 -31.20 0.09
CA GLY A 23 -40.22 -32.65 0.01
C GLY A 23 -39.41 -33.18 1.18
N ASP A 24 -40.09 -33.68 2.20
CA ASP A 24 -39.55 -34.41 3.35
C ASP A 24 -38.98 -35.77 2.88
N ALA A 25 -37.78 -35.75 2.30
CA ALA A 25 -37.03 -36.95 1.96
C ALA A 25 -35.88 -37.13 2.95
N PRO A 26 -35.62 -38.36 3.46
CA PRO A 26 -34.61 -38.65 4.48
C PRO A 26 -33.18 -38.58 3.90
N LEU A 27 -32.72 -37.36 3.59
CA LEU A 27 -31.36 -37.07 3.08
C LEU A 27 -30.34 -36.78 4.20
N GLY A 28 -30.74 -36.81 5.47
CA GLY A 28 -29.92 -36.33 6.59
C GLY A 28 -28.57 -37.05 6.76
N LYS A 29 -28.56 -38.39 6.80
CA LYS A 29 -27.36 -39.14 7.22
C LYS A 29 -26.20 -39.09 6.22
N ALA A 30 -26.46 -39.13 4.92
CA ALA A 30 -25.40 -39.10 3.90
C ALA A 30 -24.73 -37.72 3.79
N VAL A 31 -25.51 -36.65 4.00
CA VAL A 31 -25.01 -35.27 3.97
C VAL A 31 -24.18 -34.99 5.23
N GLU A 32 -24.61 -35.46 6.40
CA GLU A 32 -23.87 -35.32 7.66
C GLU A 32 -22.48 -35.95 7.59
N ASN A 33 -22.37 -37.20 7.14
CA ASN A 33 -21.08 -37.90 6.99
C ASN A 33 -20.12 -37.13 6.06
N LYS A 34 -20.66 -36.58 4.96
CA LYS A 34 -19.86 -35.79 4.01
C LYS A 34 -19.38 -34.47 4.61
N ILE A 35 -20.22 -33.80 5.40
CA ILE A 35 -19.83 -32.57 6.10
C ILE A 35 -18.74 -32.87 7.14
N GLU A 36 -18.86 -33.98 7.86
CA GLU A 36 -17.88 -34.37 8.87
C GLU A 36 -16.50 -34.71 8.27
N GLU A 37 -16.47 -35.46 7.16
CA GLU A 37 -15.26 -35.75 6.38
C GLU A 37 -14.57 -34.44 5.90
N GLU A 38 -15.34 -33.51 5.32
CA GLU A 38 -14.82 -32.22 4.86
C GLU A 38 -14.27 -31.37 6.02
N LEU A 39 -14.95 -31.37 7.16
CA LEU A 39 -14.48 -30.69 8.37
C LEU A 39 -13.19 -31.33 8.91
N ARG A 40 -13.09 -32.66 8.92
CA ARG A 40 -11.88 -33.38 9.31
C ARG A 40 -10.71 -33.01 8.41
N ARG A 41 -10.92 -33.05 7.09
CA ARG A 41 -9.92 -32.64 6.10
C ARG A 41 -9.47 -31.19 6.29
N LYS A 42 -10.42 -30.26 6.52
CA LYS A 42 -10.11 -28.85 6.82
C LYS A 42 -9.30 -28.68 8.10
N ARG A 43 -9.59 -29.44 9.15
CA ARG A 43 -8.82 -29.42 10.41
C ARG A 43 -7.39 -29.90 10.20
N GLU A 44 -7.20 -30.97 9.43
CA GLU A 44 -5.87 -31.50 9.11
C GLU A 44 -5.07 -30.51 8.26
N LEU A 45 -5.69 -29.92 7.22
CA LEU A 45 -5.09 -28.86 6.41
C LEU A 45 -4.74 -27.62 7.22
N SER A 46 -5.62 -27.22 8.15
CA SER A 46 -5.36 -26.09 9.06
C SER A 46 -4.14 -26.36 9.94
N LYS A 47 -4.01 -27.56 10.52
CA LYS A 47 -2.83 -27.96 11.31
C LYS A 47 -1.55 -27.92 10.47
N ALA A 48 -1.58 -28.45 9.26
CA ALA A 48 -0.44 -28.44 8.35
C ALA A 48 -0.04 -27.01 7.94
N ALA A 49 -1.03 -26.17 7.64
CA ALA A 49 -0.84 -24.76 7.31
C ALA A 49 -0.20 -23.98 8.47
N VAL A 50 -0.68 -24.21 9.70
CA VAL A 50 -0.10 -23.62 10.91
C VAL A 50 1.36 -24.01 11.07
N ALA A 51 1.68 -25.31 10.92
CA ALA A 51 3.04 -25.81 11.04
C ALA A 51 3.98 -25.16 10.01
N ALA A 52 3.56 -25.07 8.74
CA ALA A 52 4.34 -24.43 7.68
C ALA A 52 4.58 -22.93 7.92
N ILE A 53 3.58 -22.21 8.46
CA ILE A 53 3.74 -20.79 8.81
C ILE A 53 4.72 -20.64 9.98
N LEU A 54 4.61 -21.47 11.01
CA LEU A 54 5.51 -21.44 12.16
C LEU A 54 6.95 -21.76 11.77
N GLU A 55 7.16 -22.75 10.90
CA GLU A 55 8.48 -23.09 10.37
C GLU A 55 9.08 -21.92 9.57
N GLY A 56 8.28 -21.26 8.74
CA GLY A 56 8.74 -20.09 7.99
C GLY A 56 9.04 -18.87 8.85
N ILE A 57 8.26 -18.62 9.91
CA ILE A 57 8.52 -17.56 10.89
C ILE A 57 9.78 -17.88 11.72
N ALA A 58 10.07 -19.15 11.97
CA ALA A 58 11.30 -19.55 12.67
C ALA A 58 12.58 -19.25 11.87
N ARG A 59 12.48 -19.12 10.54
CA ARG A 59 13.61 -18.79 9.64
C ARG A 59 13.68 -17.28 9.41
N PRO A 60 14.62 -16.55 10.06
CA PRO A 60 14.68 -15.08 9.94
C PRO A 60 15.00 -14.61 8.52
N GLU A 61 15.68 -15.43 7.70
CA GLU A 61 16.02 -15.11 6.31
C GLU A 61 14.78 -14.98 5.41
N MET A 62 13.72 -15.75 5.71
CA MET A 62 12.48 -15.74 4.93
C MET A 62 11.55 -14.60 5.34
N GLN A 63 11.76 -14.04 6.53
CA GLN A 63 11.00 -12.92 7.05
C GLN A 63 11.72 -11.61 6.72
N ASN A 64 11.54 -11.15 5.48
CA ASN A 64 11.85 -9.76 5.13
C ASN A 64 11.05 -8.88 6.08
N SER A 65 11.71 -8.18 7.01
CA SER A 65 11.12 -7.41 8.12
C SER A 65 9.90 -6.52 7.80
N VAL A 66 9.62 -6.26 6.51
CA VAL A 66 8.50 -5.46 5.99
C VAL A 66 7.29 -6.29 5.55
N LYS A 67 7.46 -7.56 5.19
CA LYS A 67 6.42 -8.40 4.58
C LYS A 67 6.24 -9.69 5.37
N ALA A 68 4.98 -10.02 5.69
CA ALA A 68 4.65 -11.32 6.26
C ALA A 68 5.18 -12.46 5.39
N TYR A 69 5.71 -13.48 6.07
CA TYR A 69 6.01 -14.75 5.43
C TYR A 69 4.70 -15.41 4.99
N ILE A 70 4.56 -15.69 3.71
CA ILE A 70 3.43 -16.43 3.14
C ILE A 70 4.03 -17.65 2.44
N PRO A 71 3.65 -18.88 2.82
CA PRO A 71 4.09 -20.07 2.10
C PRO A 71 3.79 -19.96 0.60
N SER A 72 4.76 -20.30 -0.25
CA SER A 72 4.62 -20.23 -1.73
C SER A 72 3.38 -20.98 -2.21
N ASP A 73 3.12 -22.13 -1.59
CA ASP A 73 2.07 -23.06 -1.97
C ASP A 73 0.69 -22.67 -1.39
N TRP A 74 0.59 -21.52 -0.69
CA TRP A 74 -0.66 -21.11 -0.05
C TRP A 74 -1.83 -21.02 -1.02
N SER A 75 -1.59 -20.37 -2.16
CA SER A 75 -2.61 -20.16 -3.19
C SER A 75 -3.12 -21.48 -3.79
N ALA A 76 -2.25 -22.49 -3.88
CA ALA A 76 -2.56 -23.77 -4.50
C ALA A 76 -3.20 -24.76 -3.52
N LYS A 77 -2.61 -24.93 -2.32
CA LYS A 77 -2.98 -25.97 -1.36
C LYS A 77 -4.02 -25.52 -0.33
N TYR A 78 -3.86 -24.33 0.24
CA TYR A 78 -4.62 -23.93 1.43
C TYR A 78 -5.76 -22.96 1.12
N LYS A 79 -5.60 -22.12 0.09
CA LYS A 79 -6.55 -21.05 -0.21
C LYS A 79 -7.96 -21.54 -0.55
N LYS A 80 -8.10 -22.71 -1.18
CA LYS A 80 -9.41 -23.26 -1.56
C LYS A 80 -10.26 -23.60 -0.34
N ASP A 81 -9.66 -24.24 0.66
CA ASP A 81 -10.39 -24.78 1.81
C ASP A 81 -10.38 -23.84 3.02
N LEU A 82 -9.29 -23.08 3.22
CA LEU A 82 -9.05 -22.21 4.37
C LEU A 82 -9.23 -20.71 4.05
N GLY A 83 -9.30 -20.35 2.77
CA GLY A 83 -9.50 -18.98 2.32
C GLY A 83 -8.25 -18.09 2.27
N PRO A 84 -8.43 -16.75 2.24
CA PRO A 84 -7.34 -15.79 2.19
C PRO A 84 -6.42 -15.88 3.42
N TYR A 85 -5.10 -15.86 3.19
CA TYR A 85 -4.07 -15.98 4.25
C TYR A 85 -4.31 -15.03 5.44
N LYS A 86 -4.56 -13.75 5.17
CA LYS A 86 -4.81 -12.74 6.21
C LYS A 86 -6.03 -13.08 7.09
N GLN A 87 -7.09 -13.66 6.51
CA GLN A 87 -8.28 -14.07 7.27
C GLN A 87 -7.98 -15.31 8.11
N PHE A 88 -7.27 -16.29 7.56
CA PHE A 88 -6.86 -17.47 8.29
C PHE A 88 -6.03 -17.11 9.53
N VAL A 89 -5.00 -16.26 9.38
CA VAL A 89 -4.17 -15.83 10.51
C VAL A 89 -5.01 -15.12 11.59
N LYS A 90 -6.00 -14.30 11.20
CA LYS A 90 -6.93 -13.64 12.13
C LYS A 90 -7.83 -14.61 12.90
N GLN A 91 -8.17 -15.76 12.32
CA GLN A 91 -8.96 -16.81 12.99
C GLN A 91 -8.16 -17.61 14.01
N HIS A 92 -6.83 -17.51 14.00
CA HIS A 92 -5.93 -18.26 14.89
C HIS A 92 -5.11 -17.33 15.82
N PRO A 93 -5.74 -16.47 16.64
CA PRO A 93 -5.05 -15.50 17.49
C PRO A 93 -4.21 -16.15 18.60
N LYS A 94 -4.54 -17.40 18.96
CA LYS A 94 -3.79 -18.18 19.96
C LYS A 94 -2.40 -18.60 19.48
N GLN A 95 -2.19 -18.65 18.17
CA GLN A 95 -0.93 -19.10 17.56
C GLN A 95 -0.19 -17.97 16.87
N PHE A 96 -0.92 -17.00 16.33
CA PHE A 96 -0.38 -15.89 15.56
C PHE A 96 -0.89 -14.55 16.07
N THR A 97 -0.01 -13.56 16.03
CA THR A 97 -0.37 -12.15 16.19
C THR A 97 -0.08 -11.44 14.88
N LEU A 98 -1.09 -10.73 14.36
CA LEU A 98 -0.99 -9.99 13.11
C LEU A 98 -0.81 -8.50 13.41
N ILE A 99 0.22 -7.91 12.83
CA ILE A 99 0.56 -6.51 12.99
C ILE A 99 0.36 -5.83 11.63
N ASP A 100 -0.66 -4.99 11.53
CA ASP A 100 -0.95 -4.22 10.32
C ASP A 100 -0.05 -2.96 10.28
N HIS A 101 0.76 -2.81 9.23
CA HIS A 101 1.63 -1.64 9.02
C HIS A 101 1.03 -0.67 7.99
N ASP A 102 0.48 -1.22 6.91
CA ASP A 102 -0.18 -0.50 5.81
C ASP A 102 -1.41 -1.30 5.35
N PRO A 103 -2.30 -0.73 4.51
CA PRO A 103 -3.43 -1.47 3.93
C PRO A 103 -3.00 -2.78 3.23
N CYS A 104 -1.79 -2.79 2.66
CA CYS A 104 -1.23 -3.92 1.93
C CYS A 104 -0.06 -4.63 2.64
N ASN A 105 0.53 -4.02 3.68
CA ASN A 105 1.68 -4.58 4.39
C ASN A 105 1.29 -4.96 5.81
N PHE A 106 1.53 -6.21 6.17
CA PHE A 106 1.33 -6.72 7.51
C PHE A 106 2.43 -7.72 7.82
N THR A 107 2.68 -7.92 9.11
CA THR A 107 3.66 -8.87 9.63
C THR A 107 2.93 -9.88 10.51
N VAL A 108 3.33 -11.15 10.44
CA VAL A 108 2.82 -12.21 11.29
C VAL A 108 3.93 -12.61 12.25
N VAL A 109 3.64 -12.60 13.53
CA VAL A 109 4.54 -13.07 14.59
C VAL A 109 3.86 -14.18 15.39
N LYS A 110 4.66 -15.00 16.08
CA LYS A 110 4.12 -16.03 16.97
C LYS A 110 3.36 -15.37 18.13
N ALA A 111 2.23 -15.94 18.53
CA ALA A 111 1.45 -15.42 19.65
C ALA A 111 2.30 -15.30 20.92
N GLY A 112 2.16 -14.17 21.62
CA GLY A 112 2.91 -13.86 22.84
C GLY A 112 4.35 -13.35 22.59
N GLN A 113 4.86 -13.41 21.36
CA GLN A 113 6.12 -12.76 21.03
C GLN A 113 5.88 -11.26 20.88
N ALA A 114 6.57 -10.45 21.69
CA ALA A 114 6.52 -9.00 21.53
C ALA A 114 6.93 -8.66 20.09
N PRO A 115 6.21 -7.74 19.42
CA PRO A 115 6.62 -7.27 18.11
C PRO A 115 8.06 -6.79 18.25
N LYS A 116 9.01 -7.46 17.57
CA LYS A 116 10.36 -6.88 17.47
C LYS A 116 10.14 -5.47 16.96
N PRO A 117 10.58 -4.43 17.70
CA PRO A 117 10.44 -3.08 17.21
C PRO A 117 11.02 -3.12 15.82
N MET A 118 10.20 -2.78 14.84
CA MET A 118 10.60 -2.72 13.46
C MET A 118 11.59 -1.55 13.42
N THR A 119 12.82 -1.78 13.90
CA THR A 119 13.98 -1.00 13.50
C THR A 119 13.85 -1.06 12.01
N ARG A 120 13.49 0.06 11.39
CA ARG A 120 13.23 0.15 9.96
C ARG A 120 14.47 -0.43 9.28
N ALA A 121 14.47 -1.74 9.05
CA ALA A 121 15.62 -2.51 8.60
C ALA A 121 15.66 -2.51 7.07
N GLY A 122 14.97 -1.54 6.45
CA GLY A 122 15.67 -0.70 5.51
C GLY A 122 16.63 0.20 6.28
N LYS A 123 17.84 -0.30 6.57
CA LYS A 123 19.02 0.49 6.22
C LYS A 123 18.80 0.86 4.75
N LYS A 124 18.03 1.91 4.48
CA LYS A 124 18.21 2.65 3.23
C LYS A 124 19.69 2.93 3.28
N ASP A 125 20.44 2.50 2.27
CA ASP A 125 21.76 3.07 2.07
C ASP A 125 21.61 4.56 2.35
N PRO A 126 22.29 5.12 3.37
CA PRO A 126 22.12 6.53 3.69
C PRO A 126 22.31 7.36 2.41
N SER A 127 23.19 6.88 1.52
CA SER A 127 23.38 7.30 0.12
C SER A 127 22.08 7.40 -0.71
N LEU A 128 21.25 6.36 -0.80
CA LEU A 128 20.02 6.39 -1.60
C LEU A 128 18.91 7.23 -0.95
N SER A 129 19.03 7.56 0.34
CA SER A 129 18.02 8.34 1.05
C SER A 129 18.13 9.84 0.76
N TRP A 130 19.34 10.40 0.78
CA TRP A 130 19.56 11.83 0.54
C TRP A 130 19.33 12.17 -0.93
N GLN A 131 19.79 11.34 -1.87
CA GLN A 131 19.58 11.58 -3.31
C GLN A 131 18.09 11.58 -3.67
N LYS A 132 17.30 10.66 -3.11
CA LYS A 132 15.84 10.65 -3.30
C LYS A 132 15.16 11.85 -2.68
N GLN A 133 15.63 12.30 -1.52
CA GLN A 133 15.12 13.52 -0.87
C GLN A 133 15.45 14.76 -1.69
N LEU A 134 16.70 14.87 -2.18
CA LEU A 134 17.14 15.93 -3.06
C LEU A 134 16.33 15.96 -4.36
N PHE A 135 16.16 14.81 -5.00
CA PHE A 135 15.33 14.69 -6.20
C PHE A 135 13.88 15.10 -5.92
N LYS A 136 13.30 14.67 -4.80
CA LYS A 136 11.95 15.07 -4.39
C LYS A 136 11.86 16.59 -4.16
N ALA A 137 12.84 17.19 -3.48
CA ALA A 137 12.91 18.63 -3.24
C ALA A 137 13.04 19.39 -4.57
N TRP A 138 13.88 18.91 -5.49
CA TRP A 138 14.01 19.47 -6.83
C TRP A 138 12.71 19.39 -7.63
N MET A 139 11.99 18.26 -7.56
CA MET A 139 10.68 18.11 -8.19
C MET A 139 9.62 19.02 -7.57
N MET A 140 9.69 19.28 -6.28
CA MET A 140 8.80 20.26 -5.62
C MET A 140 9.12 21.68 -6.05
N TYR A 141 10.40 22.05 -6.10
CA TYR A 141 10.86 23.33 -6.65
C TYR A 141 10.38 23.52 -8.10
N CYS A 142 10.58 22.52 -8.96
CA CYS A 142 10.10 22.56 -10.34
C CYS A 142 8.57 22.71 -10.47
N LYS A 143 7.79 22.27 -9.47
CA LYS A 143 6.32 22.43 -9.50
C LYS A 143 5.87 23.85 -9.16
N VAL A 144 6.60 24.55 -8.29
CA VAL A 144 6.27 25.91 -7.87
C VAL A 144 6.95 26.97 -8.72
N THR A 145 8.10 26.64 -9.33
CA THR A 145 8.89 27.55 -10.13
C THR A 145 8.66 27.30 -11.63
N PRO A 146 8.19 28.30 -12.40
CA PRO A 146 8.06 28.22 -13.84
C PRO A 146 9.38 27.85 -14.53
N LYS A 147 9.30 27.21 -15.70
CA LYS A 147 10.49 26.71 -16.42
C LYS A 147 11.59 27.76 -16.67
N PRO A 148 11.32 29.04 -17.03
CA PRO A 148 12.38 30.02 -17.25
C PRO A 148 13.08 30.46 -15.96
N ASP A 149 12.42 30.34 -14.80
CA ASP A 149 12.93 30.82 -13.50
C ASP A 149 13.62 29.72 -12.68
N ARG A 150 13.73 28.50 -13.24
CA ARG A 150 14.38 27.37 -12.55
C ARG A 150 15.88 27.52 -12.63
N ASP A 151 16.48 27.85 -11.50
CA ASP A 151 17.93 27.96 -11.37
C ASP A 151 18.47 26.88 -10.42
N VAL A 152 19.40 26.08 -10.94
CA VAL A 152 20.06 25.01 -10.18
C VAL A 152 20.95 25.61 -9.09
N THR A 153 21.58 26.76 -9.34
CA THR A 153 22.49 27.41 -8.39
C THR A 153 21.71 27.99 -7.21
N ALA A 154 20.58 28.65 -7.46
CA ALA A 154 19.69 29.13 -6.41
C ALA A 154 19.15 27.99 -5.55
N PHE A 155 18.75 26.87 -6.16
CA PHE A 155 18.29 25.69 -5.43
C PHE A 155 19.40 25.03 -4.59
N ALA A 156 20.60 24.86 -5.16
CA ALA A 156 21.74 24.29 -4.43
C ALA A 156 22.20 25.19 -3.28
N GLY A 157 22.19 26.51 -3.47
CA GLY A 157 22.50 27.50 -2.44
C GLY A 157 21.57 27.42 -1.23
N ALA A 158 20.27 27.21 -1.46
CA ALA A 158 19.30 27.04 -0.38
C ALA A 158 19.59 25.80 0.48
N ILE A 159 20.07 24.70 -0.12
CA ILE A 159 20.39 23.46 0.61
C ILE A 159 21.68 23.62 1.42
N ALA A 160 22.70 24.29 0.87
CA ALA A 160 23.96 24.52 1.56
C ALA A 160 23.80 25.45 2.78
N LEU A 161 22.87 26.40 2.70
CA LEU A 161 22.59 27.34 3.79
C LEU A 161 22.02 26.61 5.03
N ASP A 162 21.17 25.60 4.84
CA ASP A 162 20.60 24.81 5.93
C ASP A 162 21.64 23.90 6.61
N ALA A 163 22.66 23.43 5.87
CA ALA A 163 23.73 22.60 6.41
C ALA A 163 24.69 23.37 7.33
N ALA A 164 24.83 24.68 7.14
CA ALA A 164 25.70 25.54 7.96
C ALA A 164 25.00 26.07 9.24
N GLY A 165 23.68 25.91 9.36
CA GLY A 165 22.88 26.55 10.42
C GLY A 165 22.13 25.61 11.38
N THR A 166 22.37 24.30 11.33
CA THR A 166 21.60 23.29 12.09
C THR A 166 22.24 22.83 13.41
N GLU A 167 22.94 23.71 14.11
CA GLU A 167 23.06 23.60 15.57
C GLU A 167 22.00 24.50 16.23
N GLY A 168 20.86 23.93 16.63
CA GLY A 168 20.08 24.49 17.75
C GLY A 168 18.73 25.14 17.51
N ARG A 169 18.12 25.11 16.31
CA ARG A 169 16.70 25.55 16.19
C ARG A 169 15.73 24.38 16.32
N ALA A 170 15.63 23.87 17.55
CA ALA A 170 14.51 23.04 17.98
C ALA A 170 13.22 23.84 17.79
N SER A 171 12.48 23.56 16.72
CA SER A 171 11.12 24.05 16.51
C SER A 171 10.24 23.52 17.64
N LYS A 172 10.15 24.30 18.72
CA LYS A 172 9.03 24.24 19.66
C LYS A 172 7.77 24.46 18.84
N LYS A 173 7.03 23.37 18.66
CA LYS A 173 5.69 23.34 18.08
C LYS A 173 4.74 24.02 19.06
N ASP A 174 4.74 25.34 19.06
CA ASP A 174 3.72 26.12 19.76
C ASP A 174 2.42 26.00 18.95
N SER A 175 1.51 25.19 19.49
CA SER A 175 0.18 24.96 18.91
C SER A 175 -0.70 26.17 19.22
N THR A 176 -0.53 27.27 18.50
CA THR A 176 -1.52 28.35 18.52
C THR A 176 -2.61 28.00 17.51
N LYS A 177 -3.73 27.51 18.05
CA LYS A 177 -5.00 27.29 17.36
C LYS A 177 -5.62 28.65 17.01
N GLY A 178 -5.25 29.20 15.85
CA GLY A 178 -5.86 30.41 15.28
C GLY A 178 -6.74 30.05 14.09
N ALA A 179 -8.05 30.09 14.28
CA ALA A 179 -9.01 30.14 13.19
C ALA A 179 -8.84 31.48 12.46
N SER A 180 -8.67 31.45 11.14
CA SER A 180 -8.93 32.62 10.31
C SER A 180 -9.42 32.20 8.93
N THR A 181 -10.72 32.37 8.76
CA THR A 181 -11.45 32.70 7.54
C THR A 181 -10.81 33.86 6.75
N GLY A 182 -11.02 33.84 5.43
CA GLY A 182 -10.68 34.93 4.49
C GLY A 182 -9.83 34.40 3.33
N GLY A 183 -10.31 34.22 2.10
CA GLY A 183 -11.18 35.12 1.35
C GLY A 183 -10.32 36.22 0.73
N GLY A 184 -9.67 35.93 -0.40
CA GLY A 184 -8.74 36.86 -1.04
C GLY A 184 -8.25 36.36 -2.38
N SER A 185 -9.09 36.50 -3.39
CA SER A 185 -8.69 36.46 -4.80
C SER A 185 -8.06 37.82 -5.14
N PRO A 186 -6.86 37.87 -5.73
CA PRO A 186 -6.54 38.94 -6.65
C PRO A 186 -6.50 38.40 -8.08
N ASP A 187 -7.48 38.89 -8.83
CA ASP A 187 -7.42 39.06 -10.28
C ASP A 187 -6.18 39.91 -10.62
N ALA A 188 -5.29 39.38 -11.45
CA ALA A 188 -4.22 40.15 -12.05
C ALA A 188 -3.88 39.56 -13.42
N ALA A 189 -4.50 40.15 -14.43
CA ALA A 189 -4.11 40.06 -15.81
C ALA A 189 -2.59 40.29 -15.98
N SER A 190 -1.92 39.39 -16.70
CA SER A 190 -0.73 39.79 -17.45
C SER A 190 -0.71 39.11 -18.80
N ARG A 191 -0.57 39.96 -19.80
CA ARG A 191 -0.57 39.73 -21.25
C ARG A 191 0.76 39.14 -21.70
N GLY A 192 0.68 38.40 -22.81
CA GLY A 192 1.63 38.51 -23.93
C GLY A 192 2.95 37.77 -23.80
N GLY A 193 3.20 36.84 -24.73
CA GLY A 193 4.50 36.21 -24.89
C GLY A 193 4.46 34.99 -25.80
N ASP A 194 3.99 35.18 -27.03
CA ASP A 194 4.12 34.21 -28.11
C ASP A 194 5.61 34.07 -28.48
N ALA A 195 6.17 32.89 -28.28
CA ALA A 195 7.49 32.53 -28.80
C ALA A 195 7.46 31.07 -29.25
N ALA A 196 7.14 30.90 -30.53
CA ALA A 196 7.24 29.67 -31.28
C ALA A 196 8.64 29.03 -31.14
N LEU A 197 8.75 27.94 -30.37
CA LEU A 197 9.89 27.02 -30.45
C LEU A 197 9.56 25.91 -31.46
N ALA A 198 10.24 25.97 -32.59
CA ALA A 198 10.19 24.99 -33.66
C ALA A 198 10.57 23.56 -33.18
N PRO A 199 9.94 22.50 -33.72
CA PRO A 199 10.32 21.13 -33.42
C PRO A 199 11.65 20.74 -34.14
N PRO A 200 12.55 19.99 -33.48
CA PRO A 200 13.75 19.45 -34.13
C PRO A 200 13.38 18.34 -35.13
N LYS A 201 13.90 18.45 -36.35
CA LYS A 201 13.77 17.43 -37.41
C LYS A 201 14.50 16.15 -37.03
N LEU A 202 13.75 15.05 -36.92
CA LEU A 202 14.27 13.70 -36.67
C LEU A 202 14.92 13.14 -37.95
N ALA A 203 16.25 13.06 -37.99
CA ALA A 203 16.99 12.45 -39.09
C ALA A 203 16.88 10.91 -39.04
N LYS A 204 16.25 10.32 -40.06
CA LYS A 204 16.21 8.86 -40.29
C LYS A 204 17.60 8.38 -40.73
N ARG A 205 18.31 7.63 -39.88
CA ARG A 205 19.49 6.85 -40.29
C ARG A 205 19.02 5.60 -41.03
N LYS A 206 19.34 5.51 -42.32
CA LYS A 206 19.27 4.28 -43.11
C LYS A 206 20.29 3.28 -42.56
N ARG A 207 19.84 2.06 -42.22
CA ARG A 207 20.72 0.89 -42.07
C ARG A 207 20.99 0.33 -43.47
N ALA A 208 22.25 0.27 -43.85
CA ALA A 208 22.70 -0.50 -45.00
C ALA A 208 22.60 -2.00 -44.70
N LYS A 209 22.32 -2.77 -45.74
CA LYS A 209 22.18 -4.23 -45.75
C LYS A 209 23.57 -4.88 -45.81
#